data_AF-A0A9D3X7W1-F1
#
_entry.id   AF-A0A9D3X7W1-F1
#
_cell.length_a   1.000
_cell.length_b   1.000
_cell.length_c   1.000
_cell.angle_alpha   90.00
_cell.angle_beta   90.00
_cell.angle_gamma   90.00
#
_symmetry.space_group_name_H-M   'P 1'
#
loop_
_entity.id
_entity.type
_entity.pdbx_description
1 polymer ?
#
loop_
_entity_poly.entity_id
_entity_poly.type
_entity_poly.pdbx_seq_one_letter_code
_entity_poly.pdbx_strand_id
1 'polypeptide(L)'
;MDAMVSTVHAWIEEPRKFARSHGVNVRPNSKDPIPEEIHILVIEGFLLYNYKPLTDLFNKRYYLTVPYDECKRRRSTRHYPIPDPPGLFDGHVWPMYLKYRKEMETHGVDAVYLDGLKSRDELYNQVFEEIQNMLLNCS
;
A
#
# COMPACT_ATOMS: atom_id res chain seq x y z
N MET A 1 -8.82 6.18 10.83
CA MET A 1 -7.91 5.08 10.40
C MET A 1 -7.64 4.10 11.54
N ASP A 2 -8.20 4.33 12.72
CA ASP A 2 -7.94 3.54 13.93
C ASP A 2 -8.35 2.08 13.78
N ALA A 3 -9.47 1.80 13.10
CA ALA A 3 -9.88 0.43 12.79
C ALA A 3 -8.83 -0.33 11.98
N MET A 4 -8.21 0.33 10.99
CA MET A 4 -7.13 -0.27 10.19
C MET A 4 -5.90 -0.53 11.05
N VAL A 5 -5.53 0.41 11.92
CA VAL A 5 -4.41 0.21 12.86
C VAL A 5 -4.66 -0.99 13.77
N SER A 6 -5.86 -1.13 14.34
CA SER A 6 -6.22 -2.29 15.15
C SER A 6 -6.14 -3.60 14.33
N THR A 7 -6.56 -3.59 13.07
CA THR A 7 -6.43 -4.74 12.16
C THR A 7 -4.96 -5.10 11.91
N VAL A 8 -4.10 -4.11 11.70
CA VAL A 8 -2.66 -4.33 11.50
C VAL A 8 -2.01 -4.87 12.77
N HIS A 9 -2.35 -4.34 13.95
CA HIS A 9 -1.86 -4.88 15.23
C HIS A 9 -2.29 -6.33 15.45
N ALA A 10 -3.56 -6.66 15.20
CA ALA A 10 -4.03 -8.04 15.28
C ALA A 10 -3.28 -8.98 14.32
N TRP A 11 -2.89 -8.48 13.14
CA TRP A 11 -2.03 -9.23 12.22
C TRP A 11 -0.60 -9.38 12.75
N ILE A 12 -0.01 -8.32 13.33
CA ILE A 12 1.34 -8.37 13.93
C ILE A 12 1.40 -9.38 15.09
N GLU A 13 0.37 -9.43 15.94
CA GLU A 13 0.32 -10.31 17.11
C GLU A 13 0.22 -11.81 16.73
N GLU A 14 -0.69 -12.17 15.82
CA GLU A 14 -0.88 -13.56 15.40
C GLU A 14 -1.18 -13.68 13.89
N PRO A 15 -0.17 -13.57 13.00
CA PRO A 15 -0.39 -13.54 11.54
C PRO A 15 -1.14 -14.75 11.00
N ARG A 16 -0.89 -15.95 11.55
CA ARG A 16 -1.55 -17.21 11.14
C ARG A 16 -3.01 -17.27 11.56
N LYS A 17 -3.34 -16.80 12.76
CA LYS A 17 -4.72 -16.74 13.24
C LYS A 17 -5.49 -15.70 12.44
N PHE A 18 -4.87 -14.55 12.18
CA PHE A 18 -5.41 -13.52 11.31
C PHE A 18 -5.70 -14.07 9.91
N ALA A 19 -4.75 -14.74 9.27
CA ALA A 19 -4.94 -15.36 7.96
C ALA A 19 -6.13 -16.32 7.95
N ARG A 20 -6.22 -17.22 8.95
CA ARG A 20 -7.33 -18.17 9.08
C ARG A 20 -8.68 -17.48 9.28
N SER A 21 -8.76 -16.44 10.11
CA SER A 21 -10.02 -15.72 10.35
C SER A 21 -10.50 -14.94 9.12
N HIS A 22 -9.60 -14.66 8.17
CA HIS A 22 -9.91 -14.00 6.90
C HIS A 22 -9.97 -14.98 5.70
N GLY A 23 -10.06 -16.29 5.97
CA GLY A 23 -10.26 -17.31 4.93
C GLY A 23 -9.03 -17.63 4.08
N VAL A 24 -7.83 -17.22 4.51
CA VAL A 24 -6.57 -17.54 3.84
C VAL A 24 -6.10 -18.92 4.29
N ASN A 25 -5.89 -19.82 3.33
CA ASN A 25 -5.37 -21.16 3.60
C ASN A 25 -3.89 -21.10 4.01
N VAL A 26 -3.63 -21.32 5.29
CA VAL A 26 -2.28 -21.48 5.83
C VAL A 26 -1.95 -22.97 5.89
N ARG A 27 -0.75 -23.36 5.43
CA ARG A 27 -0.33 -24.77 5.46
C ARG A 27 -0.32 -25.29 6.92
N PRO A 28 -0.76 -26.54 7.17
CA PRO A 28 -0.63 -27.15 8.49
C PRO A 28 0.86 -27.31 8.83
N ASN A 29 1.21 -27.19 10.11
CA ASN A 29 2.58 -27.43 10.59
C ASN A 29 3.08 -28.81 10.11
N SER A 30 4.13 -28.83 9.29
CA SER A 30 5.03 -29.98 9.21
C SER A 30 5.76 -30.08 10.55
N LYS A 31 6.01 -31.31 11.03
CA LYS A 31 6.71 -31.59 12.31
C LYS A 31 8.19 -31.20 12.29
N ASP A 32 8.71 -30.76 11.15
CA ASP A 32 10.08 -30.30 11.01
C ASP A 32 10.23 -28.88 11.57
N PRO A 33 11.38 -28.52 12.19
CA PRO A 33 11.66 -27.16 12.61
C PRO A 33 11.60 -26.25 11.39
N ILE A 34 10.50 -25.50 11.27
CA ILE A 34 10.28 -24.56 10.18
C ILE A 34 11.35 -23.47 10.35
N PRO A 35 12.16 -23.19 9.31
CA PRO A 35 12.92 -21.94 9.28
C PRO A 35 11.95 -20.78 9.59
N GLU A 36 12.40 -19.79 10.35
CA GLU A 36 11.59 -18.65 10.77
C GLU A 36 10.68 -18.15 9.64
N GLU A 37 9.37 -18.45 9.71
CA GLU A 37 8.46 -18.23 8.59
C GLU A 37 8.14 -16.73 8.48
N ILE A 38 8.58 -16.12 7.39
CA ILE A 38 8.35 -14.70 7.14
C ILE A 38 6.92 -14.49 6.66
N HIS A 39 6.12 -13.76 7.44
CA HIS A 39 4.79 -13.32 7.06
C HIS A 39 4.84 -11.89 6.50
N ILE A 40 4.21 -11.66 5.34
CA ILE A 40 4.19 -10.34 4.66
C ILE A 40 2.75 -9.82 4.62
N LEU A 41 2.55 -8.56 5.02
CA LEU A 41 1.29 -7.83 4.87
C LEU A 41 1.49 -6.68 3.89
N VAL A 42 0.65 -6.61 2.85
CA VAL A 42 0.61 -5.49 1.91
C VAL A 42 -0.63 -4.66 2.22
N ILE A 43 -0.43 -3.37 2.50
CA ILE A 43 -1.50 -2.42 2.77
C ILE A 43 -1.51 -1.41 1.63
N GLU A 44 -2.63 -1.30 0.93
CA GLU A 44 -2.82 -0.41 -0.21
C GLU A 44 -3.92 0.61 0.06
N GLY A 45 -3.73 1.83 -0.46
CA GLY A 45 -4.67 2.92 -0.30
C GLY A 45 -4.07 4.26 -0.72
N PHE A 46 -4.93 5.23 -1.01
CA PHE A 46 -4.52 6.52 -1.58
C PHE A 46 -4.16 7.60 -0.54
N LEU A 47 -4.42 7.36 0.76
CA LEU A 47 -4.14 8.29 1.87
C LEU A 47 -3.49 7.60 3.09
N LEU A 48 -2.62 6.61 2.87
CA LEU A 48 -2.05 5.85 3.99
C LEU A 48 -0.99 6.63 4.79
N TYR A 49 -0.37 7.65 4.20
CA TYR A 49 0.84 8.29 4.73
C TYR A 49 0.62 9.61 5.46
N ASN A 50 -0.63 10.04 5.65
CA ASN A 50 -0.96 11.23 6.45
C ASN A 50 -1.52 10.89 7.85
N TYR A 51 -1.36 9.65 8.29
CA TYR A 51 -1.82 9.20 9.60
C TYR A 51 -0.73 8.43 10.35
N LYS A 52 -0.09 9.15 11.27
CA LYS A 52 1.11 8.72 11.97
C LYS A 52 1.02 7.33 12.64
N PRO A 53 -0.06 6.99 13.36
CA PRO A 53 -0.16 5.68 14.01
C PRO A 53 -0.08 4.50 13.02
N LEU A 54 -0.51 4.70 11.77
CA LEU A 54 -0.39 3.68 10.74
C LEU A 54 0.99 3.71 10.06
N THR A 55 1.54 4.89 9.78
CA THR A 55 2.84 5.00 9.11
C THR A 55 3.98 4.43 9.93
N ASP A 56 3.88 4.50 11.25
CA ASP A 56 4.88 3.97 12.19
C ASP A 56 4.94 2.42 12.16
N LEU A 57 3.93 1.75 11.59
CA LEU A 57 3.86 0.29 11.45
C LEU A 57 4.51 -0.23 10.16
N PHE A 58 4.80 0.63 9.18
CA PHE A 58 5.29 0.20 7.87
C PHE A 58 6.81 -0.01 7.86
N ASN A 59 7.25 -1.21 7.45
CA ASN A 59 8.67 -1.49 7.20
C ASN A 59 9.16 -0.90 5.88
N LYS A 60 8.29 -0.84 4.87
CA LYS A 60 8.59 -0.33 3.53
C LYS A 60 7.39 0.44 2.99
N ARG A 61 7.65 1.54 2.26
CA ARG A 61 6.61 2.43 1.73
C ARG A 61 6.87 2.66 0.24
N TYR A 62 5.81 2.51 -0.56
CA TYR A 62 5.84 2.72 -2.01
C TYR A 62 4.77 3.74 -2.39
N TYR A 63 5.11 4.67 -3.27
CA TYR A 63 4.20 5.74 -3.68
C TYR A 63 4.11 5.84 -5.19
N LEU A 64 2.98 5.42 -5.76
CA LEU A 64 2.71 5.52 -7.20
C LEU A 64 2.34 6.95 -7.58
N THR A 65 3.07 7.51 -8.54
CA THR A 65 2.81 8.84 -9.10
C THR A 65 2.36 8.74 -10.54
N VAL A 66 1.36 9.54 -10.91
CA VAL A 66 0.86 9.65 -12.28
C VAL A 66 0.63 11.14 -12.57
N PRO A 67 1.13 11.68 -13.69
CA PRO A 67 0.87 13.06 -14.08
C PRO A 67 -0.63 13.37 -14.19
N TYR A 68 -0.98 14.64 -14.02
CA TYR A 68 -2.36 15.13 -13.99
C TYR A 68 -3.21 14.62 -15.16
N ASP A 69 -2.75 14.77 -16.40
CA ASP A 69 -3.54 14.42 -17.59
C ASP A 69 -3.85 12.93 -17.66
N GLU A 70 -2.85 12.09 -17.41
CA GLU A 70 -3.02 10.64 -17.43
C GLU A 70 -3.86 10.16 -16.25
N CYS A 71 -3.70 10.77 -15.07
CA CYS A 71 -4.52 10.48 -13.90
C CYS A 71 -6.01 10.81 -14.17
N LYS A 72 -6.27 11.98 -14.76
CA LYS A 72 -7.61 12.43 -15.15
C LYS A 72 -8.24 11.48 -16.17
N ARG A 73 -7.47 11.11 -17.20
CA ARG A 73 -7.91 10.17 -18.24
C ARG A 73 -8.24 8.78 -17.68
N ARG A 74 -7.37 8.22 -16.82
CA ARG A 74 -7.63 6.93 -16.15
C ARG A 74 -8.87 7.02 -15.26
N ARG A 75 -9.00 8.09 -14.47
CA ARG A 75 -10.15 8.29 -13.58
C ARG A 75 -11.46 8.42 -14.35
N SER A 76 -11.50 9.14 -15.46
CA SER A 76 -12.72 9.27 -16.28
C SER A 76 -13.19 7.95 -16.89
N THR A 77 -12.30 6.95 -17.02
CA THR A 77 -12.67 5.59 -17.48
C THR A 77 -13.09 4.65 -16.35
N ARG A 78 -12.92 5.06 -15.08
CA ARG A 78 -13.24 4.23 -13.93
C ARG A 78 -14.70 4.39 -13.53
N HIS A 79 -15.37 3.27 -13.28
CA HIS A 79 -16.73 3.27 -12.76
C HIS A 79 -16.70 3.29 -11.23
N TYR A 80 -17.17 4.39 -10.65
CA TYR A 80 -17.41 4.52 -9.21
C TYR A 80 -18.89 4.20 -8.91
N PRO A 81 -19.21 3.64 -7.73
CA PRO A 81 -20.60 3.40 -7.32
C PRO A 81 -21.45 4.68 -7.32
N ILE A 82 -20.82 5.80 -6.96
CA ILE A 82 -21.38 7.14 -7.10
C ILE A 82 -20.57 7.82 -8.22
N PRO A 83 -21.19 8.16 -9.37
CA PRO A 83 -20.49 8.84 -10.45
C PRO A 83 -19.90 10.18 -10.00
N ASP A 84 -18.73 10.51 -10.54
CA ASP A 84 -18.10 11.81 -10.30
C ASP A 84 -18.99 12.93 -10.90
N PRO A 85 -19.40 13.95 -10.13
CA PRO A 85 -20.09 15.10 -10.70
C PRO A 85 -19.16 15.90 -11.63
N PRO A 86 -19.71 16.70 -12.57
CA PRO A 86 -18.91 17.53 -13.46
C PRO A 86 -17.90 18.40 -12.69
N GLY A 87 -16.64 18.36 -13.12
CA GLY A 87 -15.56 19.14 -12.52
C GLY A 87 -14.99 18.59 -11.20
N LEU A 88 -15.46 17.44 -10.69
CA LEU A 88 -14.95 16.88 -9.42
C LEU A 88 -13.43 16.68 -9.43
N PHE A 89 -12.88 16.20 -10.55
CA PHE A 89 -11.45 15.91 -10.65
C PHE A 89 -10.61 17.16 -10.42
N ASP A 90 -10.98 18.24 -11.12
CA ASP A 90 -10.25 19.51 -11.12
C ASP A 90 -10.50 20.31 -9.85
N GLY A 91 -11.75 20.30 -9.37
CA GLY A 91 -12.18 21.08 -8.21
C GLY A 91 -11.87 20.42 -6.87
N HIS A 92 -11.66 19.10 -6.82
CA HIS A 92 -11.51 18.39 -5.56
C HIS A 92 -10.42 17.32 -5.55
N VAL A 93 -10.48 16.34 -6.46
CA VAL A 93 -9.59 15.17 -6.41
C VAL A 93 -8.13 15.58 -6.53
N TRP A 94 -7.78 16.36 -7.56
CA TRP A 94 -6.42 16.77 -7.80
C TRP A 94 -5.90 17.76 -6.75
N PRO A 95 -6.66 18.80 -6.35
CA PRO A 95 -6.28 19.64 -5.21
C PRO A 95 -6.02 18.85 -3.92
N MET A 96 -6.85 17.86 -3.60
CA MET A 96 -6.68 17.01 -2.41
C MET A 96 -5.46 16.09 -2.52
N TYR A 97 -5.17 15.57 -3.72
CA TYR A 97 -3.92 14.85 -3.98
C TYR A 97 -2.69 15.73 -3.76
N LEU A 98 -2.67 16.97 -4.28
CA LEU A 98 -1.57 17.90 -4.08
C LEU A 98 -1.40 18.29 -2.61
N LYS A 99 -2.51 18.50 -1.89
CA LYS A 99 -2.50 18.72 -0.44
C LYS A 99 -1.84 17.55 0.28
N TYR A 100 -2.26 16.33 -0.02
CA TYR A 100 -1.69 15.13 0.58
C TYR A 100 -0.20 14.96 0.28
N ARG A 101 0.24 15.24 -0.95
CA ARG A 101 1.67 15.21 -1.30
C ARG A 101 2.48 16.19 -0.47
N LYS A 102 1.97 17.41 -0.30
CA LYS A 102 2.60 18.43 0.56
C LYS A 102 2.65 17.98 2.02
N GLU A 103 1.60 17.33 2.52
CA GLU A 103 1.59 16.75 3.87
C GLU A 103 2.68 15.68 4.01
N MET A 104 2.82 14.77 3.05
CA MET A 104 3.89 13.76 3.06
C MET A 104 5.30 14.38 3.10
N GLU A 105 5.55 15.39 2.25
CA GLU A 105 6.81 16.13 2.21
C GLU A 105 7.09 16.82 3.55
N THR A 106 6.06 17.46 4.14
CA THR A 106 6.16 18.18 5.42
C THR A 106 6.46 17.26 6.60
N HIS A 107 5.88 16.04 6.59
CA HIS A 107 6.11 15.05 7.64
C HIS A 107 7.36 14.19 7.39
N GLY A 108 8.10 14.44 6.31
CA GLY A 108 9.32 13.69 5.98
C GLY A 108 9.06 12.21 5.73
N VAL A 109 7.95 11.86 5.08
CA VAL A 109 7.62 10.46 4.77
C VAL A 109 8.65 9.92 3.77
N ASP A 110 9.48 9.00 4.24
CA ASP A 110 10.41 8.26 3.39
C ASP A 110 9.67 7.12 2.67
N ALA A 111 9.46 7.30 1.37
CA ALA A 111 8.78 6.36 0.49
C ALA A 111 9.50 6.27 -0.87
N VAL A 112 9.52 5.07 -1.44
CA VAL A 112 10.04 4.83 -2.78
C VAL A 112 8.99 5.28 -3.80
N TYR A 113 9.33 6.29 -4.60
CA TYR A 113 8.45 6.81 -5.63
C TYR A 113 8.48 5.91 -6.88
N LEU A 114 7.30 5.46 -7.29
CA LEU A 114 7.09 4.61 -8.45
C LEU A 114 6.45 5.42 -9.57
N ASP A 115 6.97 5.25 -10.79
CA ASP A 115 6.38 5.85 -11.99
C ASP A 115 5.17 5.01 -12.45
N GLY A 116 3.97 5.52 -12.22
CA GLY A 116 2.72 4.87 -12.60
C GLY A 116 2.43 4.90 -14.10
N LEU A 117 3.31 5.46 -14.94
CA LEU A 117 3.25 5.35 -16.39
C LEU A 117 3.85 4.03 -16.91
N LYS A 118 4.70 3.37 -16.12
CA LYS A 118 5.25 2.06 -16.46
C LYS A 118 4.17 0.99 -16.59
N SER A 119 4.49 -0.08 -17.31
CA SER A 119 3.63 -1.25 -17.39
C SER A 119 3.50 -1.93 -16.02
N ARG A 120 2.45 -2.74 -15.87
CA ARG A 120 2.22 -3.53 -14.66
C ARG A 120 3.40 -4.45 -14.35
N ASP A 121 3.96 -5.08 -15.37
CA ASP A 121 5.01 -6.09 -15.18
C ASP A 121 6.33 -5.42 -14.79
N GLU A 122 6.63 -4.25 -15.34
CA GLU A 122 7.78 -3.44 -14.90
C GLU A 122 7.66 -3.00 -13.44
N LEU A 123 6.48 -2.50 -13.04
CA LEU A 123 6.23 -2.10 -11.64
C LEU A 123 6.29 -3.29 -10.69
N TYR A 124 5.71 -4.42 -11.10
CA TYR A 124 5.77 -5.66 -10.34
C TYR A 124 7.21 -6.12 -10.14
N ASN A 125 8.00 -6.25 -11.20
CA ASN A 125 9.38 -6.70 -11.11
C ASN A 125 10.21 -5.75 -10.25
N GLN A 126 10.07 -4.43 -10.43
CA GLN A 126 10.77 -3.43 -9.63
C GLN A 126 10.51 -3.61 -8.12
N VAL A 127 9.24 -3.71 -7.72
CA VAL A 127 8.86 -3.87 -6.30
C VAL A 127 9.22 -5.26 -5.77
N PHE A 128 9.04 -6.30 -6.59
CA PHE A 128 9.30 -7.68 -6.22
C PHE A 128 10.78 -7.92 -5.95
N GLU A 129 11.66 -7.49 -6.86
CA GLU A 129 13.12 -7.63 -6.70
C GLU A 129 13.60 -6.88 -5.46
N GLU A 130 13.08 -5.69 -5.21
CA GLU A 130 13.41 -4.91 -4.01
C GLU A 130 12.99 -5.63 -2.73
N ILE A 131 11.76 -6.13 -2.65
CA ILE A 131 11.28 -6.90 -1.49
C ILE A 131 12.11 -8.18 -1.30
N GLN A 132 12.37 -8.91 -2.37
CA GLN A 132 13.19 -10.13 -2.31
C GLN A 132 14.59 -9.82 -1.77
N ASN A 133 15.23 -8.76 -2.24
CA ASN A 133 16.55 -8.35 -1.75
C ASN A 133 16.51 -7.92 -0.28
N MET A 134 15.47 -7.22 0.17
CA MET A 134 15.30 -6.89 1.59
C MET A 134 15.21 -8.16 2.45
N LEU A 135 14.43 -9.15 2.03
CA LEU A 135 14.27 -10.40 2.78
C LEU A 135 15.56 -11.21 2.86
N LEU A 136 16.33 -11.27 1.76
CA LEU A 136 17.63 -11.95 1.72
C LEU A 136 18.68 -11.28 2.61
N ASN A 137 18.65 -9.95 2.72
CA ASN A 137 19.60 -9.19 3.55
C ASN A 137 19.20 -9.12 5.04
N CYS A 138 17.97 -9.54 5.38
CA CYS A 138 17.51 -9.68 6.76
C CYS A 138 17.81 -11.07 7.35
N SER A 139 18.33 -12.00 6.55
CA SER A 139 18.67 -13.39 6.92
C SER A 139 20.12 -13.53 7.37
#